data_AF-A0A7S2VJH1-F1
#
_entry.id   AF-A0A7S2VJH1-F1
#
_cell.length_a   1.000
_cell.length_b   1.000
_cell.length_c   1.000
_cell.angle_alpha   90.00
_cell.angle_beta   90.00
_cell.angle_gamma   90.00
#
_symmetry.space_group_name_H-M   'P 1'
#
loop_
_entity.id
_entity.type
_entity.pdbx_description
1 polymer ?
#
loop_
_entity_poly.entity_id
_entity_poly.type
_entity_poly.pdbx_seq_one_letter_code
_entity_poly.pdbx_strand_id
1 'polypeptide(L)'
;MLVGRKELGAEEGDSRSIVHLLVEQVEFANVIVLNKTDLVSTIELARLEAILRKLNPGAFVIESQFGKVSPTQLLNTRSFDMTSASMVPGWARELMGNHHKPETEEYGISSYIFRADRPFHPERLNMLTDTFPLPGVLRSKG
;
A
#
# COMPACT_ATOMS: atom_id res chain seq x y z
N MET A 1 7.54 9.69 6.60
CA MET A 1 7.56 10.03 5.17
C MET A 1 8.35 8.95 4.43
N LEU A 2 7.70 8.09 3.65
CA LEU A 2 8.31 6.92 2.98
C LEU A 2 9.26 7.27 1.82
N VAL A 3 9.26 8.54 1.41
CA VAL A 3 9.98 9.06 0.22
C VAL A 3 11.50 9.17 0.43
N GLY A 4 12.02 8.93 1.65
CA GLY A 4 13.44 9.09 1.97
C GLY A 4 14.27 7.81 2.12
N ARG A 5 13.69 6.61 1.93
CA ARG A 5 14.41 5.34 2.19
C ARG A 5 14.93 4.73 0.88
N LYS A 6 16.16 5.10 0.52
CA LYS A 6 16.91 4.61 -0.66
C LYS A 6 17.35 3.14 -0.58
N GLU A 7 17.16 2.47 0.56
CA GLU A 7 17.77 1.15 0.87
C GLU A 7 16.75 0.00 0.97
N LEU A 8 15.69 0.02 0.16
CA LEU A 8 14.65 -1.03 0.18
C LEU A 8 14.62 -1.85 -1.12
N GLY A 9 15.71 -1.85 -1.87
CA GLY A 9 15.95 -2.87 -2.90
C GLY A 9 16.39 -4.18 -2.23
N ALA A 10 16.02 -5.32 -2.80
CA ALA A 10 16.39 -6.63 -2.27
C ALA A 10 17.92 -6.87 -2.29
N GLU A 11 18.66 -6.15 -3.14
CA GLU A 11 20.13 -6.21 -3.26
C GLU A 11 20.75 -4.82 -3.47
N GLU A 12 22.06 -4.70 -3.21
CA GLU A 12 22.86 -3.50 -3.44
C GLU A 12 22.93 -3.20 -4.95
N GLY A 13 22.16 -2.20 -5.40
CA GLY A 13 22.04 -1.84 -6.82
C GLY A 13 20.70 -2.20 -7.48
N ASP A 14 19.75 -2.84 -6.77
CA ASP A 14 18.41 -3.04 -7.32
C ASP A 14 17.62 -1.71 -7.33
N SER A 15 17.35 -1.22 -8.53
CA SER A 15 16.62 0.02 -8.77
C SER A 15 15.10 -0.12 -8.58
N ARG A 16 14.58 -1.34 -8.41
CA ARG A 16 13.16 -1.60 -8.10
C ARG A 16 12.91 -1.42 -6.61
N SER A 17 12.69 -0.18 -6.22
CA SER A 17 12.36 0.14 -4.82
C SER A 17 10.91 -0.24 -4.49
N ILE A 18 10.62 -0.46 -3.20
CA ILE A 18 9.26 -0.56 -2.63
C ILE A 18 8.27 0.51 -3.17
N VAL A 19 8.79 1.67 -3.58
CA VAL A 19 8.00 2.76 -4.15
C VAL A 19 7.36 2.32 -5.47
N HIS A 20 8.05 1.51 -6.28
CA HIS A 20 7.52 0.99 -7.53
C HIS A 20 6.31 0.09 -7.28
N LEU A 21 6.43 -0.88 -6.37
CA LEU A 21 5.32 -1.74 -5.95
C LEU A 21 4.10 -0.92 -5.48
N LEU A 22 4.33 0.11 -4.65
CA LEU A 22 3.24 0.95 -4.16
C LEU A 22 2.57 1.78 -5.27
N VAL A 23 3.33 2.21 -6.27
CA VAL A 23 2.78 2.91 -7.45
C VAL A 23 1.96 1.95 -8.30
N GLU A 24 2.49 0.75 -8.59
CA GLU A 24 1.76 -0.28 -9.34
C GLU A 24 0.42 -0.62 -8.68
N GLN A 25 0.41 -0.83 -7.36
CA GLN A 25 -0.83 -1.09 -6.62
C GLN A 25 -1.88 0.02 -6.78
N VAL A 26 -1.45 1.28 -6.88
CA VAL A 26 -2.35 2.42 -7.13
C VAL A 26 -2.83 2.44 -8.59
N GLU A 27 -1.93 2.21 -9.55
CA GLU A 27 -2.24 2.20 -10.98
C GLU A 27 -3.25 1.13 -11.38
N PHE A 28 -3.28 0.00 -10.67
CA PHE A 28 -4.18 -1.11 -10.98
C PHE A 28 -5.49 -1.13 -10.16
N ALA A 29 -5.60 -0.33 -9.11
CA ALA A 29 -6.77 -0.36 -8.24
C ALA A 29 -8.04 0.14 -8.98
N ASN A 30 -9.10 -0.67 -9.02
CA ASN A 30 -10.42 -0.16 -9.42
C ASN A 30 -11.04 0.74 -8.36
N VAL A 31 -10.75 0.47 -7.09
CA VAL A 31 -11.27 1.23 -5.95
C VAL A 31 -10.10 1.58 -5.03
N ILE A 32 -9.95 2.85 -4.69
CA ILE A 32 -8.95 3.35 -3.76
C ILE A 32 -9.66 3.91 -2.54
N VAL A 33 -9.39 3.34 -1.36
CA VAL A 33 -9.93 3.84 -0.10
C VAL A 33 -8.91 4.75 0.58
N LEU A 34 -9.23 6.03 0.64
CA LEU A 34 -8.51 7.02 1.43
C LEU A 34 -9.03 6.99 2.87
N ASN A 35 -8.42 6.15 3.70
CA ASN A 35 -8.79 6.04 5.10
C ASN A 35 -7.99 7.01 5.99
N LYS A 36 -8.56 7.34 7.16
CA LYS A 36 -8.01 8.27 8.16
C LYS A 36 -8.03 9.73 7.71
N THR A 37 -9.06 10.12 6.95
CA THR A 37 -9.22 11.51 6.52
C THR A 37 -9.39 12.48 7.69
N ASP A 38 -9.74 11.97 8.88
CA ASP A 38 -9.80 12.72 10.14
C ASP A 38 -8.43 13.18 10.68
N LEU A 39 -7.32 12.57 10.22
CA LEU A 39 -5.97 12.87 10.72
C LEU A 39 -5.17 13.81 9.83
N VAL A 40 -5.77 14.30 8.74
CA VAL A 40 -5.11 15.18 7.76
C VAL A 40 -5.96 16.40 7.48
N SER A 41 -5.32 17.49 7.07
CA SER A 41 -6.05 18.68 6.62
C SER A 41 -6.73 18.45 5.27
N THR A 42 -7.75 19.26 4.98
CA THR A 42 -8.43 19.26 3.67
C THR A 42 -7.47 19.55 2.52
N ILE A 43 -6.45 20.37 2.75
CA ILE A 43 -5.42 20.71 1.75
C ILE A 43 -4.55 19.49 1.44
N GLU A 44 -4.10 18.76 2.47
CA GLU A 44 -3.30 17.55 2.30
C GLU A 44 -4.10 16.45 1.61
N LEU A 45 -5.36 16.28 1.99
CA LEU A 45 -6.27 15.32 1.36
C LEU A 45 -6.48 15.64 -0.13
N ALA A 46 -6.82 16.88 -0.46
CA ALA A 46 -6.99 17.31 -1.84
C ALA A 46 -5.70 17.13 -2.67
N ARG A 47 -4.54 17.37 -2.07
CA ARG A 47 -3.24 17.11 -2.71
C ARG A 47 -3.03 15.63 -2.99
N LEU A 48 -3.35 14.76 -2.03
CA LEU A 48 -3.24 13.31 -2.21
C LEU A 48 -4.19 12.82 -3.30
N GLU A 49 -5.44 13.27 -3.30
CA GLU A 49 -6.41 12.94 -4.34
C GLU A 49 -5.94 13.38 -5.73
N ALA A 50 -5.38 14.60 -5.84
CA ALA A 50 -4.84 15.09 -7.10
C ALA A 50 -3.68 14.22 -7.62
N ILE A 51 -2.85 13.66 -6.73
CA ILE A 51 -1.79 12.72 -7.11
C ILE A 51 -2.41 11.39 -7.56
N LEU A 52 -3.34 10.83 -6.80
CA LEU A 52 -3.98 9.56 -7.12
C LEU A 52 -4.75 9.63 -8.45
N ARG A 53 -5.46 10.73 -8.71
CA ARG A 53 -6.15 10.97 -9.99
C ARG A 53 -5.20 11.04 -11.18
N LYS A 54 -3.97 11.53 -10.99
CA LYS A 54 -2.95 11.56 -12.05
C LYS A 54 -2.36 10.18 -12.31
N LEU A 55 -2.17 9.38 -11.26
CA LEU A 55 -1.66 8.01 -11.37
C LEU A 55 -2.70 7.05 -11.94
N ASN A 56 -3.94 7.16 -11.46
CA ASN A 56 -5.06 6.32 -11.88
C ASN A 56 -6.36 7.13 -12.01
N PRO A 57 -6.63 7.71 -13.20
CA PRO A 57 -7.84 8.47 -13.46
C PRO A 57 -9.13 7.62 -13.40
N GLY A 58 -9.02 6.29 -13.57
CA GLY A 58 -10.14 5.37 -13.64
C GLY A 58 -10.57 4.79 -12.28
N ALA A 59 -9.77 4.97 -11.23
CA ALA A 59 -10.10 4.48 -9.91
C ALA A 59 -11.29 5.24 -9.28
N PHE A 60 -12.21 4.49 -8.68
CA PHE A 60 -13.20 5.05 -7.78
C PHE A 60 -12.57 5.31 -6.41
N VAL A 61 -12.46 6.60 -6.04
CA VAL A 61 -11.82 7.02 -4.78
C VAL A 61 -12.89 7.21 -3.70
N ILE A 62 -12.68 6.60 -2.53
CA ILE A 62 -13.59 6.66 -1.38
C ILE A 62 -12.85 7.24 -0.19
N GLU A 63 -13.33 8.37 0.34
CA GLU A 63 -12.89 8.90 1.62
C GLU A 63 -13.52 8.11 2.78
N SER A 64 -12.73 7.81 3.81
CA SER A 64 -13.15 7.03 4.96
C SER A 64 -12.46 7.47 6.25
N GLN A 65 -13.18 7.32 7.36
CA GLN A 65 -12.66 7.43 8.71
C GLN A 65 -12.88 6.11 9.44
N PHE A 66 -11.89 5.67 10.22
CA PHE A 66 -11.95 4.40 10.99
C PHE A 66 -12.28 3.15 10.15
N GLY A 67 -11.96 3.17 8.84
CA GLY A 67 -12.24 2.07 7.91
C GLY A 67 -13.72 1.89 7.58
N LYS A 68 -14.57 2.88 7.87
CA LYS A 68 -16.00 2.83 7.57
C LYS A 68 -16.24 3.07 6.08
N VAL A 69 -16.36 1.99 5.32
CA VAL A 69 -16.71 1.98 3.90
C VAL A 69 -17.87 1.01 3.68
N SER A 70 -18.80 1.35 2.79
CA SER A 70 -19.88 0.42 2.46
C SER A 70 -19.32 -0.80 1.73
N PRO A 71 -19.61 -2.04 2.19
CA PRO A 71 -19.16 -3.25 1.50
C PRO A 71 -19.62 -3.32 0.04
N THR A 72 -20.76 -2.71 -0.30
CA THR A 72 -21.28 -2.66 -1.67
C THR A 72 -20.39 -1.85 -2.64
N GLN A 73 -19.53 -0.97 -2.10
CA GLN A 73 -18.57 -0.20 -2.88
C GLN A 73 -17.25 -0.95 -3.08
N LEU A 74 -17.03 -2.07 -2.38
CA LEU A 74 -15.79 -2.85 -2.42
C LEU A 74 -15.99 -4.25 -3.01
N LEU A 75 -17.12 -4.88 -2.70
CA LEU A 75 -17.42 -6.26 -3.05
C LEU A 75 -18.41 -6.29 -4.21
N ASN A 76 -18.20 -7.22 -5.14
CA ASN A 76 -19.09 -7.46 -6.29
C ASN A 76 -19.40 -6.21 -7.13
N THR A 77 -18.47 -5.25 -7.20
CA THR A 77 -18.62 -4.00 -7.95
C THR A 77 -18.70 -4.22 -9.46
N ARG A 78 -18.24 -5.39 -9.95
CA ARG A 78 -18.10 -5.72 -11.38
C ARG A 78 -17.29 -4.66 -12.15
N SER A 79 -16.41 -3.95 -11.45
CA SER A 79 -15.58 -2.87 -12.00
C SER A 79 -14.40 -3.37 -12.82
N PHE A 80 -14.16 -4.68 -12.85
CA PHE A 80 -13.08 -5.27 -13.64
C PHE A 80 -13.49 -5.39 -15.11
N ASP A 81 -12.67 -4.83 -15.99
CA ASP A 81 -12.78 -4.95 -17.44
C ASP A 81 -11.44 -5.38 -18.05
N MET A 82 -11.42 -6.59 -18.61
CA MET A 82 -10.23 -7.20 -19.23
C MET A 82 -9.71 -6.39 -20.41
N THR A 83 -10.61 -5.76 -21.18
CA THR A 83 -10.23 -4.99 -22.36
C THR A 83 -9.51 -3.70 -21.96
N SER A 84 -10.05 -2.99 -20.97
CA SER A 84 -9.36 -1.82 -20.38
C SER A 84 -8.05 -2.21 -19.71
N ALA A 85 -8.03 -3.33 -18.99
CA ALA A 85 -6.86 -3.77 -18.23
C ALA A 85 -5.69 -4.17 -19.15
N SER A 86 -5.92 -4.86 -20.28
CA SER A 86 -4.86 -5.24 -21.22
C SER A 86 -4.21 -4.06 -21.96
N MET A 87 -4.88 -2.91 -22.01
CA MET A 87 -4.34 -1.67 -22.57
C MET A 87 -3.43 -0.92 -21.58
N VAL A 88 -3.44 -1.29 -20.30
CA VAL A 88 -2.54 -0.69 -19.30
C VAL A 88 -1.14 -1.29 -19.47
N PRO A 89 -0.08 -0.48 -19.68
CA PRO A 89 1.26 -0.96 -20.02
C PRO A 89 1.85 -2.01 -19.07
N GLY A 90 1.57 -1.90 -17.77
CA GLY A 90 2.06 -2.87 -16.78
C GLY A 90 1.31 -4.21 -16.81
N TRP A 91 0.03 -4.22 -17.22
CA TRP A 91 -0.76 -5.46 -17.35
C TRP A 91 -0.38 -6.28 -18.57
N ALA A 92 -0.04 -5.62 -19.68
CA ALA A 92 0.48 -6.30 -20.87
C ALA A 92 1.77 -7.07 -20.53
N ARG A 93 2.64 -6.50 -19.68
CA ARG A 93 3.87 -7.14 -19.22
C ARG A 93 3.60 -8.33 -18.28
N GLU A 94 2.65 -8.18 -17.38
CA GLU A 94 2.23 -9.25 -16.45
C GLU A 94 1.56 -10.43 -17.17
N LEU A 95 0.70 -10.16 -18.16
CA LEU A 95 0.03 -11.18 -18.98
C LEU A 95 0.99 -11.90 -19.94
N MET A 96 2.09 -11.26 -20.35
CA MET A 96 3.10 -11.85 -21.21
C MET A 96 4.12 -12.73 -20.44
N GLY A 97 4.12 -12.70 -19.10
CA GLY A 97 5.05 -13.44 -18.24
C GLY A 97 4.36 -14.53 -17.40
N ASN A 98 4.87 -15.76 -17.47
CA ASN A 98 4.45 -16.88 -16.61
C ASN A 98 4.99 -16.83 -15.17
N HIS A 99 5.33 -15.63 -14.65
CA HIS A 99 6.11 -15.50 -13.42
C HIS A 99 5.65 -14.33 -12.56
N HIS A 100 4.41 -14.39 -12.05
CA HIS A 100 4.07 -13.59 -10.87
C HIS A 100 4.92 -14.12 -9.70
N LYS A 101 5.99 -13.41 -9.35
CA LYS A 101 6.78 -13.73 -8.17
C LYS A 101 6.11 -13.08 -6.96
N PRO A 102 5.88 -13.82 -5.86
CA PRO A 102 5.37 -13.22 -4.64
C PRO A 102 6.23 -12.04 -4.18
N GLU A 103 5.63 -11.05 -3.52
CA GLU A 103 6.32 -9.85 -3.06
C GLU A 103 7.44 -10.17 -2.05
N THR A 104 7.33 -11.30 -1.35
CA THR A 104 8.40 -11.86 -0.51
C THR A 104 9.65 -12.18 -1.31
N GLU A 105 9.51 -12.69 -2.53
CA GLU A 105 10.62 -13.09 -3.40
C GLU A 105 11.12 -11.92 -4.25
N GLU A 106 10.23 -11.04 -4.70
CA GLU A 106 10.60 -9.92 -5.57
C GLU A 106 11.10 -8.69 -4.82
N TYR A 107 10.49 -8.38 -3.66
CA TYR A 107 10.76 -7.15 -2.90
C TYR A 107 11.23 -7.40 -1.47
N GLY A 108 11.37 -8.67 -1.05
CA GLY A 108 11.78 -9.03 0.31
C GLY A 108 10.75 -8.70 1.39
N ILE A 109 9.48 -8.47 1.02
CA ILE A 109 8.43 -8.05 1.96
C ILE A 109 7.78 -9.28 2.58
N SER A 110 7.92 -9.44 3.90
CA SER A 110 7.26 -10.53 4.64
C SER A 110 6.37 -9.99 5.76
N SER A 111 5.43 -10.83 6.20
CA SER A 111 4.60 -10.55 7.38
C SER A 111 5.05 -11.42 8.55
N TYR A 112 5.19 -10.81 9.73
CA TYR A 112 5.50 -11.51 10.96
C TYR A 112 4.36 -11.34 11.96
N ILE A 113 3.91 -12.45 12.56
CA ILE A 113 2.86 -12.45 13.58
C ILE A 113 3.50 -12.75 14.93
N PHE A 114 3.52 -11.75 15.81
CA PHE A 114 3.88 -11.93 17.21
C PHE A 114 2.64 -12.31 18.02
N ARG A 115 2.72 -13.40 18.79
CA ARG A 115 1.67 -13.84 19.75
C ARG A 115 2.30 -14.08 21.11
N ALA A 116 1.66 -13.57 22.16
CA ALA A 116 2.04 -13.81 23.53
C ALA A 116 0.79 -13.89 24.41
N ASP A 117 0.77 -14.82 25.36
CA ASP A 117 -0.33 -14.98 26.31
C ASP A 117 -0.27 -13.94 27.44
N ARG A 118 0.93 -13.41 27.71
CA ARG A 118 1.15 -12.38 28.72
C ARG A 118 0.98 -10.99 28.09
N PRO A 119 0.25 -10.05 28.74
CA PRO A 119 0.16 -8.69 28.24
C PRO A 119 1.52 -7.98 28.25
N PHE A 120 1.71 -7.05 27.31
CA PHE A 120 2.88 -6.19 27.27
C PHE A 120 2.92 -5.23 28.46
N HIS A 121 4.14 -4.87 28.87
CA HIS A 121 4.32 -3.74 29.76
C HIS A 121 4.11 -2.43 28.96
N PRO A 122 3.18 -1.55 29.34
CA PRO A 122 2.77 -0.41 28.52
C PRO A 122 3.93 0.54 28.21
N GLU A 123 4.73 0.90 29.20
CA GLU A 123 5.87 1.82 28.97
C GLU A 123 6.95 1.23 28.06
N ARG A 124 7.24 -0.07 28.17
CA ARG A 124 8.26 -0.72 27.33
C ARG A 124 7.80 -0.82 25.88
N LEU A 125 6.50 -1.03 25.67
CA LEU A 125 5.91 -1.02 24.35
C LEU A 125 5.98 0.39 23.73
N ASN A 126 5.61 1.43 24.48
CA ASN A 126 5.71 2.82 24.00
C ASN A 126 7.17 3.21 23.67
N MET A 127 8.14 2.83 24.50
CA MET A 127 9.56 3.08 24.19
C MET A 127 9.98 2.40 22.87
N LEU A 128 9.49 1.19 22.61
CA LEU A 128 9.75 0.48 21.36
C LEU A 128 9.11 1.17 20.15
N THR A 129 7.92 1.77 20.29
CA THR A 129 7.25 2.47 19.18
C THR A 129 7.77 3.88 18.93
N ASP A 130 8.13 4.61 19.99
CA ASP A 130 8.43 6.03 19.92
C ASP A 130 9.93 6.29 19.73
N THR A 131 10.77 5.46 20.36
CA THR A 131 12.22 5.72 20.47
C THR A 131 13.05 4.80 19.58
N PHE A 132 12.59 3.57 19.35
CA PHE A 132 13.29 2.60 18.52
C PHE A 132 12.66 2.51 17.13
N PRO A 133 13.29 3.04 16.07
CA PRO A 133 12.86 2.68 14.73
C PRO A 133 13.11 1.18 14.57
N LEU A 134 12.06 0.38 14.46
CA LEU A 134 12.20 -1.03 14.06
C LEU A 134 12.73 -1.05 12.63
N PRO A 135 14.01 -1.38 12.40
CA PRO A 135 14.59 -1.31 11.06
C PRO A 135 13.88 -2.32 10.16
N GLY A 136 13.62 -1.92 8.91
CA GLY A 136 12.91 -2.78 7.95
C GLY A 136 11.39 -2.91 8.18
N VAL A 137 10.83 -2.39 9.28
CA VAL A 137 9.36 -2.41 9.48
C VAL A 137 8.71 -1.30 8.65
N LEU A 138 7.88 -1.73 7.69
CA LEU A 138 7.05 -0.84 6.87
C LEU A 138 5.75 -0.45 7.58
N ARG A 139 5.13 -1.42 8.27
CA ARG A 139 3.87 -1.26 9.00
C ARG A 139 3.78 -2.28 10.12
N SER A 140 3.23 -1.87 11.26
CA SER A 140 2.82 -2.75 12.35
C SER A 140 1.35 -2.50 12.72
N LYS A 141 0.71 -3.54 13.25
CA LYS A 141 -0.64 -3.50 13.85
C LYS A 141 -0.69 -4.51 14.99
N GLY A 142 -1.44 -4.19 16.03
CA GLY A 142 -1.69 -5.04 17.19
C GLY A 142 -2.89 -4.50 17.96
#